data_AF-A0A0C2DB48-F1
#
_entry.id   AF-A0A0C2DB48-F1
#
_cell.length_a   1.000
_cell.length_b   1.000
_cell.length_c   1.000
_cell.angle_alpha   90.00
_cell.angle_beta   90.00
_cell.angle_gamma   90.00
#
_symmetry.space_group_name_H-M   'P 1'
#
loop_
_entity.id
_entity.type
_entity.pdbx_description
1 polymer ?
#
loop_
_entity_poly.entity_id
_entity_poly.type
_entity_poly.pdbx_seq_one_letter_code
_entity_poly.pdbx_strand_id
1 'polypeptide(L)'
;NNTSQTKIAVPASTLFNEHWNEIEKVKSYNDNIKFSKCLRKLTDDVDVANYASNEKFMVKSREFLCGRMRAKVGDGFVLAARSCEIDSFQPCKDAVR
;
A
#
# COMPACT_ATOMS: atom_id res chain seq x y z
N ASN A 1 1.76 7.82 -20.92
CA ASN A 1 2.69 7.42 -19.84
C ASN A 1 2.75 8.51 -18.80
N ASN A 2 1.93 8.42 -17.75
CA ASN A 2 1.95 9.40 -16.66
C ASN A 2 2.83 8.85 -15.54
N THR A 3 4.08 9.30 -15.49
CA THR A 3 4.98 9.02 -14.37
C THR A 3 4.83 10.13 -13.34
N SER A 4 4.55 9.79 -12.08
CA SER A 4 4.63 10.74 -10.97
C SER A 4 6.04 10.71 -10.39
N GLN A 5 6.66 11.88 -10.22
CA GLN A 5 7.99 12.02 -9.65
C GLN A 5 8.00 13.19 -8.67
N THR A 6 8.63 13.00 -7.51
CA THR A 6 8.78 14.02 -6.47
C THR A 6 10.17 13.93 -5.84
N LYS A 7 10.74 15.06 -5.45
CA LYS A 7 11.99 15.14 -4.68
C LYS A 7 11.65 15.49 -3.24
N ILE A 8 12.18 14.72 -2.28
CA ILE A 8 11.89 14.89 -0.85
C ILE A 8 13.22 15.01 -0.11
N ALA A 9 13.32 15.98 0.80
CA ALA A 9 14.54 16.26 1.57
C ALA A 9 14.69 15.34 2.80
N VAL A 10 14.47 14.04 2.63
CA VAL A 10 14.66 13.02 3.67
C VAL A 10 15.37 11.80 3.09
N PRO A 11 16.07 11.00 3.91
CA PRO A 11 16.68 9.75 3.44
C PRO A 11 15.63 8.79 2.86
N ALA A 12 15.98 8.08 1.79
CA ALA A 12 15.10 7.10 1.16
C ALA A 12 14.66 5.99 2.14
N SER A 13 15.54 5.62 3.08
CA SER A 13 15.26 4.62 4.11
C SER A 13 14.12 5.05 5.05
N THR A 14 13.97 6.34 5.32
CA THR A 14 12.87 6.87 6.16
C THR A 14 11.53 6.58 5.50
N LEU A 15 11.36 7.02 4.25
CA LEU A 15 10.12 6.81 3.48
C LEU A 15 9.84 5.33 3.24
N PHE A 16 10.90 4.57 2.94
CA PHE A 16 10.80 3.12 2.79
C PHE A 16 10.28 2.46 4.07
N ASN A 17 10.84 2.79 5.24
CA ASN A 17 10.45 2.20 6.51
C ASN A 17 9.01 2.57 6.89
N GLU A 18 8.61 3.83 6.72
CA GLU A 18 7.24 4.28 6.95
C GLU A 18 6.25 3.53 6.05
N HIS A 19 6.54 3.40 4.76
CA HIS A 19 5.64 2.70 3.83
C HIS A 19 5.60 1.18 4.06
N TRP A 20 6.74 0.55 4.27
CA TRP A 20 6.84 -0.91 4.37
C TRP A 20 6.39 -1.42 5.73
N ASN A 21 6.96 -0.88 6.81
CA ASN A 21 6.77 -1.37 8.18
C ASN A 21 5.59 -0.70 8.89
N GLU A 22 5.18 0.50 8.48
CA GLU A 22 4.14 1.28 9.16
C GLU A 22 2.92 1.52 8.28
N ILE A 23 2.63 0.57 7.38
CA ILE A 23 1.51 0.65 6.44
C ILE A 23 0.17 0.99 7.10
N GLU A 24 -0.07 0.55 8.34
CA GLU A 24 -1.31 0.83 9.07
C GLU A 24 -1.46 2.30 9.49
N LYS A 25 -0.34 3.01 9.59
CA LYS A 25 -0.32 4.44 9.94
C LYS A 25 -0.64 5.35 8.77
N VAL A 26 -0.67 4.85 7.52
CA VAL A 26 -0.89 5.67 6.32
C VAL A 26 -2.16 6.52 6.42
N LYS A 27 -3.21 5.99 7.07
CA LYS A 27 -4.46 6.72 7.31
C LYS A 27 -4.28 8.03 8.09
N SER A 28 -3.29 8.13 8.98
CA SER A 28 -3.13 9.32 9.85
C SER A 28 -2.65 10.55 9.09
N TYR A 29 -2.05 10.37 7.91
CA TYR A 29 -1.48 11.46 7.13
C TYR A 29 -1.91 11.48 5.65
N ASN A 30 -2.69 10.50 5.19
CA ASN A 30 -3.19 10.43 3.82
C ASN A 30 -4.71 10.31 3.78
N ASP A 31 -5.39 11.44 3.57
CA ASP A 31 -6.85 11.55 3.50
C ASP A 31 -7.49 10.74 2.36
N ASN A 32 -6.71 10.21 1.42
CA ASN A 32 -7.22 9.33 0.38
C ASN A 32 -7.40 7.88 0.85
N ILE A 33 -6.85 7.51 2.02
CA ILE A 33 -6.85 6.14 2.54
C ILE A 33 -7.86 6.02 3.69
N LYS A 34 -8.80 5.09 3.55
CA LYS A 34 -9.79 4.72 4.58
C LYS A 34 -9.19 3.79 5.62
N PHE A 35 -8.43 2.81 5.14
CA PHE A 35 -7.59 1.91 5.94
C PHE A 35 -6.50 1.29 5.08
N SER A 36 -5.49 0.75 5.74
CA SER A 36 -4.42 -0.03 5.14
C SER A 36 -3.89 -1.00 6.19
N LYS A 37 -3.66 -2.26 5.81
CA LYS A 37 -3.25 -3.33 6.73
C LYS A 37 -2.31 -4.31 6.04
N CYS A 38 -1.30 -4.78 6.76
CA CYS A 38 -0.58 -5.99 6.36
C CYS A 38 -1.36 -7.19 6.88
N LEU A 39 -1.88 -8.01 5.97
CA LEU A 39 -2.66 -9.19 6.33
C LEU A 39 -1.76 -10.37 6.68
N ARG A 40 -0.69 -10.54 5.92
CA ARG A 40 0.23 -11.68 6.09
C ARG A 40 1.60 -11.35 5.55
N LYS A 41 2.63 -11.56 6.37
CA LYS A 41 4.02 -11.60 5.92
C LYS A 41 4.31 -12.98 5.31
N LEU A 42 4.80 -13.03 4.08
CA LEU A 42 5.19 -14.27 3.40
C LEU A 42 6.67 -14.56 3.57
N THR A 43 7.50 -13.52 3.42
CA THR A 43 8.94 -13.50 3.70
C THR A 43 9.32 -12.13 4.27
N ASP A 44 10.59 -11.89 4.56
CA ASP A 44 11.07 -10.56 4.96
C ASP A 44 10.86 -9.48 3.90
N ASP A 45 10.75 -9.89 2.64
CA ASP A 45 10.69 -8.99 1.49
C ASP A 45 9.38 -9.07 0.72
N VAL A 46 8.44 -9.92 1.16
CA VAL A 46 7.15 -10.14 0.50
C VAL A 46 6.04 -10.24 1.53
N ASP A 47 4.95 -9.49 1.33
CA ASP A 47 3.75 -9.56 2.14
C ASP A 47 2.46 -9.47 1.31
N VAL A 48 1.33 -9.71 1.95
CA VAL A 48 0.00 -9.43 1.41
C VAL A 48 -0.64 -8.35 2.25
N ALA A 49 -1.09 -7.30 1.58
CA ALA A 49 -1.69 -6.13 2.20
C ALA A 49 -3.08 -5.87 1.62
N ASN A 50 -3.91 -5.23 2.43
CA ASN A 50 -5.25 -4.82 2.08
C ASN A 50 -5.43 -3.32 2.35
N TYR A 51 -5.96 -2.61 1.36
CA TYR A 51 -6.15 -1.17 1.37
C TYR A 51 -7.58 -0.85 1.02
N ALA A 52 -8.11 0.23 1.58
CA ALA A 52 -9.26 0.88 0.97
C ALA A 52 -9.06 2.38 0.84
N SER A 53 -9.57 2.95 -0.25
CA SER A 53 -9.64 4.39 -0.44
C SER A 53 -10.84 4.97 0.31
N ASN A 54 -10.77 6.24 0.70
CA ASN A 54 -11.97 6.99 1.06
C ASN A 54 -12.85 7.21 -0.17
N GLU A 55 -14.14 7.48 0.07
CA GLU A 55 -15.01 8.04 -0.94
C GLU A 55 -14.66 9.52 -1.12
N LYS A 56 -14.40 9.93 -2.36
CA LYS A 56 -14.08 11.33 -2.72
C LYS A 56 -14.70 11.68 -4.06
N PHE A 57 -15.15 12.93 -4.22
CA PHE A 57 -15.65 13.48 -5.48
C PHE A 57 -16.72 12.62 -6.17
N MET A 58 -17.71 12.13 -5.41
CA MET A 58 -18.77 11.22 -5.88
C MET A 58 -18.28 9.85 -6.37
N VAL A 59 -17.00 9.53 -6.12
CA VAL A 59 -16.41 8.26 -6.52
C VAL A 59 -16.31 7.34 -5.30
N LYS A 60 -17.08 6.23 -5.33
CA LYS A 60 -17.19 5.24 -4.24
C LYS A 60 -15.84 4.76 -3.71
N SER A 61 -15.79 4.34 -2.45
CA SER A 61 -14.61 3.68 -1.86
C SER A 61 -14.19 2.45 -2.67
N ARG A 62 -12.88 2.24 -2.87
CA ARG A 62 -12.32 1.03 -3.50
C ARG A 62 -11.49 0.26 -2.53
N GLU A 63 -11.59 -1.06 -2.57
CA GLU A 63 -10.77 -1.96 -1.79
C GLU A 63 -9.81 -2.73 -2.69
N PHE A 64 -8.57 -2.87 -2.24
CA PHE A 64 -7.52 -3.58 -2.95
C PHE A 64 -6.93 -4.65 -2.04
N LEU A 65 -6.74 -5.85 -2.60
CA LEU A 65 -5.94 -6.91 -2.01
C LEU A 65 -4.71 -7.09 -2.88
N CYS A 66 -3.52 -6.87 -2.33
CA CYS A 66 -2.29 -6.85 -3.10
C CYS A 66 -1.20 -7.68 -2.44
N GLY A 67 -0.48 -8.46 -3.25
CA GLY A 67 0.85 -8.92 -2.88
C GLY A 67 1.84 -7.78 -3.08
N ARG A 68 2.65 -7.49 -2.07
CA ARG A 68 3.75 -6.53 -2.18
C ARG A 68 5.09 -7.21 -2.08
N MET A 69 6.08 -6.60 -2.69
CA MET A 69 7.48 -6.94 -2.51
C MET A 69 8.36 -5.70 -2.38
N ARG A 70 9.50 -5.88 -1.73
CA ARG A 70 10.57 -4.89 -1.68
C ARG A 70 11.89 -5.47 -2.20
N ALA A 71 12.74 -4.60 -2.73
CA ALA A 71 14.12 -4.92 -3.05
C ALA A 71 15.01 -3.71 -2.79
N LYS A 72 16.22 -3.92 -2.27
CA LYS A 72 17.27 -2.89 -2.27
C LYS A 72 18.01 -2.95 -3.60
N VAL A 73 18.17 -1.81 -4.26
CA VAL A 73 18.85 -1.71 -5.56
C VAL A 73 19.85 -0.56 -5.48
N GLY A 74 21.14 -0.89 -5.43
CA GLY A 74 22.20 0.10 -5.19
C GLY A 74 22.01 0.80 -3.84
N ASP A 75 21.88 2.13 -3.90
CA ASP A 75 21.60 3.02 -2.77
C ASP A 75 20.10 3.26 -2.52
N GLY A 76 19.23 2.71 -3.37
CA GLY A 76 17.79 2.91 -3.32
C GLY A 76 16.98 1.67 -2.95
N PHE A 77 15.66 1.85 -2.96
CA PHE A 77 14.67 0.80 -2.72
C PHE A 77 13.64 0.80 -3.85
N VAL A 78 13.25 -0.40 -4.28
CA VAL A 78 12.12 -0.61 -5.17
C VAL A 78 11.02 -1.30 -4.38
N LEU A 79 9.83 -0.73 -4.46
CA LEU A 79 8.60 -1.28 -3.90
C LEU A 79 7.67 -1.61 -5.07
N ALA A 80 7.21 -2.85 -5.14
CA ALA A 80 6.27 -3.27 -6.16
C ALA A 80 5.07 -3.93 -5.50
N ALA A 81 3.89 -3.74 -6.08
CA ALA A 81 2.66 -4.37 -5.62
C ALA A 81 1.79 -4.73 -6.83
N ARG A 82 1.06 -5.83 -6.71
CA ARG A 82 0.06 -6.26 -7.70
C ARG A 82 -1.13 -6.88 -7.00
N SER A 83 -2.32 -6.69 -7.56
CA SER A 83 -3.52 -7.36 -7.07
C SER A 83 -3.33 -8.87 -6.99
N CYS A 84 -3.86 -9.48 -5.92
CA CYS A 84 -3.88 -10.91 -5.73
C CYS A 84 -5.25 -11.38 -5.21
N GLU A 85 -5.43 -12.69 -5.22
CA GLU A 85 -6.61 -13.37 -4.65
C GLU A 85 -6.18 -14.28 -3.50
N ILE A 86 -7.00 -14.31 -2.44
CA ILE A 86 -6.87 -15.24 -1.32
C ILE A 86 -8.28 -15.79 -1.06
N ASP A 87 -8.45 -17.11 -1.12
CA ASP A 87 -9.77 -17.76 -1.02
C ASP A 87 -10.55 -17.39 0.25
N SER A 88 -9.85 -17.18 1.37
CA SER A 88 -10.46 -16.83 2.65
C SER A 88 -10.69 -15.33 2.85
N PHE A 89 -10.32 -14.47 1.89
CA PHE A 89 -10.45 -13.02 2.04
C PHE A 89 -11.90 -12.60 1.82
N GLN A 90 -12.43 -11.82 2.77
CA GLN A 90 -13.79 -11.29 2.73
C GLN A 90 -13.75 -9.78 2.46
N PRO A 91 -14.20 -9.31 1.28
CA PRO A 91 -14.22 -7.90 0.96
C PRO A 91 -15.14 -7.09 1.87
N CYS A 92 -14.84 -5.81 2.04
CA CYS A 92 -15.70 -4.85 2.69
C CYS A 92 -16.99 -4.63 1.88
N LYS A 93 -18.15 -4.70 2.52
CA LYS A 93 -19.46 -4.48 1.86
C LYS A 93 -19.61 -3.08 1.25
N ASP A 94 -18.96 -2.08 1.84
CA ASP A 94 -19.09 -0.67 1.46
C ASP A 94 -17.98 -0.17 0.52
N ALA A 95 -17.23 -1.08 -0.09
CA ALA A 95 -16.17 -0.74 -1.05
C ALA A 95 -16.27 -1.63 -2.30
N VAL A 96 -15.94 -1.05 -3.45
CA VAL A 96 -15.83 -1.80 -4.71
C VAL A 96 -14.43 -2.42 -4.80
N ARG A 97 -14.32 -3.71 -5.08
CA ARG A 97 -13.05 -4.41 -5.26
C ARG A 97 -12.64 -4.48 -6.73
#